data_AF-A0A6A4Z2X4-F1
#
_entry.id   AF-A0A6A4Z2X4-F1
#
_cell.length_a   1.000
_cell.length_b   1.000
_cell.length_c   1.000
_cell.angle_alpha   90.00
_cell.angle_beta   90.00
_cell.angle_gamma   90.00
#
_symmetry.space_group_name_H-M   'P 1'
#
loop_
_entity.id
_entity.type
_entity.pdbx_description
1 polymer ?
#
loop_
_entity_poly.entity_id
_entity_poly.type
_entity_poly.pdbx_seq_one_letter_code
_entity_poly.pdbx_strand_id
1 'polypeptide(L)'
;MMMEGVPTKQTIQDSFRGASTRRTYSIYQRQFQQFCDNAKDGKDPLTATAEDCTDFFHHLYSVGRKARTIDSAKTALVAFFKEHNIEPNP
;
A
#
# COMPACT_ATOMS: atom_id res chain seq x y z
N MET A 1 -38.04 9.98 -19.10
CA MET A 1 -36.93 10.57 -19.87
C MET A 1 -35.68 10.47 -19.00
N MET A 2 -34.73 9.61 -19.38
CA MET A 2 -33.48 9.38 -18.66
C MET A 2 -32.49 10.45 -19.11
N MET A 3 -32.08 11.34 -18.21
CA MET A 3 -31.00 12.30 -18.48
C MET A 3 -29.71 11.67 -17.97
N GLU A 4 -28.98 11.00 -18.87
CA GLU A 4 -27.65 10.47 -18.62
C GLU A 4 -26.68 11.65 -18.43
N GLY A 5 -26.46 12.03 -17.18
CA GLY A 5 -25.48 13.05 -16.82
C GLY A 5 -24.08 12.54 -17.13
N VAL A 6 -23.49 13.05 -18.21
CA VAL A 6 -22.07 12.81 -18.53
C VAL A 6 -21.23 13.22 -17.31
N PRO A 7 -20.44 12.32 -16.72
CA PRO A 7 -19.61 12.66 -15.57
C PRO A 7 -18.61 13.75 -15.97
N THR A 8 -18.69 14.89 -15.28
CA THR A 8 -17.82 16.05 -15.50
C THR A 8 -16.35 15.62 -15.31
N LYS A 9 -15.42 16.22 -16.08
CA LYS A 9 -13.97 15.92 -16.01
C LYS A 9 -13.40 15.89 -14.58
N GLN A 10 -14.02 16.63 -13.67
CA GLN A 10 -13.70 16.72 -12.24
C GLN A 10 -14.04 15.43 -11.48
N THR A 11 -15.19 14.79 -11.73
CA THR A 11 -15.54 13.48 -11.15
C THR A 11 -14.64 12.36 -11.66
N ILE A 12 -14.19 12.46 -12.92
CA ILE A 12 -13.22 11.52 -13.49
C ILE A 12 -11.86 11.72 -12.82
N GLN A 13 -11.37 12.95 -12.68
CA GLN A 13 -10.10 13.21 -11.97
C GLN A 13 -10.14 12.84 -10.49
N ASP A 14 -11.27 13.04 -9.82
CA ASP A 14 -11.45 12.68 -8.41
C ASP A 14 -11.54 11.15 -8.23
N SER A 15 -12.29 10.47 -9.11
CA SER A 15 -12.31 9.00 -9.20
C SER A 15 -10.94 8.43 -9.55
N PHE A 16 -10.19 9.09 -10.44
CA PHE A 16 -8.82 8.71 -10.77
C PHE A 16 -7.88 8.99 -9.62
N ARG A 17 -8.03 10.07 -8.84
CA ARG A 17 -7.22 10.31 -7.63
C ARG A 17 -7.50 9.27 -6.55
N GLY A 18 -8.77 8.95 -6.28
CA GLY A 18 -9.15 7.87 -5.36
C GLY A 18 -8.68 6.48 -5.82
N ALA A 19 -8.83 6.16 -7.11
CA ALA A 19 -8.44 4.87 -7.69
C ALA A 19 -6.92 4.72 -7.89
N SER A 20 -6.22 5.78 -8.27
CA SER A 20 -4.75 5.75 -8.43
C SER A 20 -4.03 5.69 -7.08
N THR A 21 -4.59 6.34 -6.05
CA THR A 21 -4.11 6.21 -4.67
C THR A 21 -4.29 4.77 -4.16
N ARG A 22 -5.49 4.19 -4.37
CA ARG A 22 -5.75 2.77 -4.06
C ARG A 22 -4.82 1.83 -4.80
N ARG A 23 -4.65 1.99 -6.12
CA ARG A 23 -3.73 1.15 -6.91
C ARG A 23 -2.28 1.29 -6.45
N THR A 24 -1.85 2.49 -6.09
CA THR A 24 -0.51 2.74 -5.55
C THR A 24 -0.32 1.99 -4.23
N TYR A 25 -1.32 2.00 -3.34
CA TYR A 25 -1.28 1.22 -2.10
C TYR A 25 -1.23 -0.28 -2.37
N SER A 26 -2.05 -0.78 -3.29
CA SER A 26 -2.03 -2.20 -3.69
C SER A 26 -0.67 -2.64 -4.24
N ILE A 27 0.05 -1.77 -4.94
CA ILE A 27 1.40 -2.07 -5.45
C ILE A 27 2.37 -2.27 -4.28
N TYR A 28 2.36 -1.39 -3.27
CA TYR A 28 3.23 -1.52 -2.11
C TYR A 28 2.85 -2.72 -1.22
N GLN A 29 1.55 -2.99 -1.06
CA GLN A 29 1.07 -4.20 -0.37
C GLN A 29 1.59 -5.46 -1.07
N ARG A 30 1.53 -5.52 -2.41
CA ARG A 30 2.04 -6.65 -3.17
C ARG A 30 3.55 -6.77 -3.08
N GLN A 31 4.29 -5.67 -3.13
CA GLN A 31 5.74 -5.69 -2.92
C GLN A 31 6.10 -6.19 -1.52
N PHE A 32 5.34 -5.81 -0.50
CA PHE A 32 5.53 -6.31 0.85
C PHE A 32 5.27 -7.82 0.93
N GLN A 33 4.18 -8.31 0.34
CA GLN A 33 3.91 -9.73 0.26
C GLN A 33 5.03 -10.50 -0.45
N GLN A 34 5.53 -9.98 -1.57
CA GLN A 34 6.68 -10.57 -2.26
C GLN A 34 7.96 -10.53 -1.41
N PHE A 35 8.14 -9.48 -0.61
CA PHE A 35 9.26 -9.38 0.32
C PHE A 35 9.13 -10.41 1.44
N CYS A 36 7.96 -10.60 2.04
CA CYS A 36 7.73 -11.65 3.04
C CYS A 36 7.94 -13.05 2.45
N ASP A 37 7.50 -13.28 1.21
CA ASP A 37 7.68 -14.55 0.51
C ASP A 37 9.16 -14.86 0.26
N ASN A 38 9.92 -13.90 -0.27
CA ASN A 38 11.32 -14.11 -0.63
C ASN A 38 12.30 -13.97 0.55
N ALA A 39 12.06 -13.05 1.49
CA ALA A 39 13.00 -12.70 2.55
C ALA A 39 12.69 -13.39 3.89
N LYS A 40 11.47 -13.92 4.09
CA LYS A 40 11.02 -14.52 5.34
C LYS A 40 10.45 -15.93 5.15
N ASP A 41 10.89 -16.65 4.11
CA ASP A 41 10.54 -18.05 3.84
C ASP A 41 9.02 -18.28 3.65
N GLY A 42 8.36 -17.47 2.83
CA GLY A 42 6.91 -17.60 2.63
C GLY A 42 6.06 -17.08 3.79
N LYS A 43 6.62 -16.22 4.67
CA LYS A 43 5.87 -15.67 5.81
C LYS A 43 4.62 -14.93 5.32
N ASP A 44 3.51 -15.19 5.98
CA ASP A 44 2.26 -14.51 5.64
C ASP A 44 2.35 -13.02 6.00
N PRO A 45 2.07 -12.08 5.07
CA PRO A 45 2.18 -10.65 5.30
C PRO A 45 1.21 -10.14 6.38
N LEU A 46 0.14 -10.88 6.70
CA LEU A 46 -0.79 -10.61 7.81
C LEU A 46 -0.23 -11.02 9.17
N THR A 47 0.77 -11.91 9.18
CA THR A 47 1.50 -12.33 10.39
C THR A 47 2.85 -11.61 10.54
N ALA A 48 3.13 -10.66 9.64
CA ALA A 48 4.35 -9.88 9.68
C ALA A 48 4.40 -9.04 10.95
N THR A 49 5.56 -9.05 11.62
CA THR A 49 5.77 -8.26 12.83
C THR A 49 6.22 -6.83 12.47
N ALA A 50 6.30 -5.95 13.48
CA ALA A 50 6.88 -4.62 13.31
C ALA A 50 8.33 -4.69 12.79
N GLU A 51 9.10 -5.73 13.17
CA GLU A 51 10.44 -5.96 12.65
C GLU A 51 10.43 -6.27 11.15
N ASP A 52 9.49 -7.10 10.67
CA ASP A 52 9.37 -7.42 9.24
C ASP A 52 9.02 -6.18 8.40
N CYS A 53 8.15 -5.32 8.93
CA CYS A 53 7.82 -4.03 8.32
C CYS A 53 9.06 -3.12 8.28
N THR A 54 9.85 -3.11 9.36
CA THR A 54 11.08 -2.33 9.47
C THR A 54 12.13 -2.82 8.46
N ASP A 55 12.35 -4.13 8.37
CA ASP A 55 13.18 -4.78 7.36
C ASP A 55 12.78 -4.37 5.93
N PHE A 56 11.48 -4.38 5.64
CA PHE A 56 10.98 -3.95 4.34
C PHE A 56 11.29 -2.48 4.06
N PHE A 57 11.09 -1.57 5.03
CA PHE A 57 11.45 -0.16 4.85
C PHE A 57 12.97 0.03 4.69
N HIS A 58 13.78 -0.71 5.45
CA HIS A 58 15.24 -0.72 5.30
C HIS A 58 15.66 -1.20 3.92
N HIS A 59 15.02 -2.24 3.39
CA HIS A 59 15.24 -2.71 2.03
C HIS A 59 14.93 -1.61 1.01
N LEU A 60 13.80 -0.90 1.15
CA LEU A 60 13.47 0.22 0.26
C LEU A 60 14.50 1.35 0.36
N TYR A 61 15.00 1.66 1.55
CA TYR A 61 16.10 2.62 1.74
C TYR A 61 17.39 2.15 1.06
N SER A 62 17.74 0.87 1.20
CA SER A 62 18.93 0.26 0.59
C SER A 62 18.87 0.29 -0.94
N VAL A 63 17.69 0.09 -1.53
CA VAL A 63 17.42 0.20 -2.98
C VAL A 63 17.43 1.67 -3.45
N GLY A 64 17.61 2.64 -2.55
CA GLY A 64 17.68 4.07 -2.88
C GLY A 64 16.32 4.71 -3.13
N ARG A 65 15.23 4.15 -2.57
CA ARG A 65 13.91 4.78 -2.64
C ARG A 65 13.89 6.07 -1.82
N LYS A 66 13.21 7.10 -2.36
CA LYS A 66 13.10 8.40 -1.72
C LYS A 66 12.19 8.32 -0.49
N ALA A 67 12.42 9.18 0.51
CA ALA A 67 11.60 9.25 1.72
C ALA A 67 10.08 9.36 1.44
N ARG A 68 9.68 10.12 0.39
CA ARG A 68 8.26 10.20 -0.04
C ARG A 68 7.67 8.84 -0.46
N THR A 69 8.46 7.98 -1.08
CA THR A 69 8.05 6.61 -1.45
C THR A 69 7.89 5.74 -0.21
N ILE A 70 8.79 5.87 0.77
CA ILE A 70 8.71 5.15 2.04
C ILE A 70 7.46 5.55 2.82
N ASP A 71 7.16 6.85 2.88
CA ASP A 71 5.97 7.37 3.53
C ASP A 71 4.69 6.80 2.89
N SER A 72 4.65 6.74 1.55
CA SER A 72 3.54 6.10 0.81
C SER A 72 3.43 4.60 1.12
N ALA A 73 4.55 3.89 1.22
CA ALA A 73 4.58 2.47 1.57
C ALA A 73 4.11 2.22 3.02
N LYS A 74 4.51 3.09 3.96
CA LYS A 74 4.03 3.07 5.35
C LYS A 74 2.53 3.24 5.41
N THR A 75 1.97 4.27 4.75
CA THR A 75 0.53 4.48 4.71
C THR A 75 -0.21 3.30 4.08
N ALA A 76 0.34 2.71 3.02
CA ALA A 76 -0.25 1.54 2.37
C ALA A 76 -0.29 0.30 3.29
N LEU A 77 0.76 0.07 4.09
CA LEU A 77 0.83 -1.02 5.05
C LEU A 77 -0.11 -0.79 6.24
N VAL A 78 -0.16 0.42 6.80
CA VAL A 78 -1.12 0.75 7.86
C VAL A 78 -2.56 0.56 7.39
N ALA A 79 -2.87 0.97 6.15
CA ALA A 79 -4.18 0.73 5.56
C ALA A 79 -4.47 -0.78 5.40
N PHE A 80 -3.48 -1.55 4.92
CA PHE A 80 -3.58 -3.00 4.79
C PHE A 80 -3.90 -3.68 6.13
N PHE A 81 -3.09 -3.46 7.17
CA PHE A 81 -3.31 -4.04 8.48
C PHE A 81 -4.67 -3.62 9.07
N LYS A 82 -5.05 -2.36 8.91
CA LYS A 82 -6.36 -1.84 9.33
C LYS A 82 -7.53 -2.51 8.60
N GLU A 83 -7.43 -2.74 7.30
CA GLU A 83 -8.45 -3.48 6.51
C GLU A 83 -8.58 -4.93 7.00
N HIS A 84 -7.48 -5.52 7.46
CA HIS A 84 -7.43 -6.88 7.99
C HIS A 84 -7.67 -6.98 9.51
N ASN A 85 -8.05 -5.90 10.19
CA ASN A 85 -8.22 -5.82 11.66
C ASN A 85 -6.98 -6.26 12.46
N ILE A 86 -5.80 -6.13 11.87
CA ILE A 86 -4.54 -6.34 12.56
C ILE A 86 -4.20 -5.01 13.21
N GLU A 87 -4.07 -5.00 14.54
CA GLU A 87 -3.66 -3.82 15.26
C GLU A 87 -2.26 -3.45 14.75
N PRO A 88 -2.07 -2.28 14.08
CA PRO A 88 -0.76 -1.88 13.66
C PRO A 88 0.02 -1.64 14.95
N ASN A 89 0.91 -2.57 15.31
CA ASN A 89 1.72 -2.42 16.51
C ASN A 89 2.81 -1.38 16.18
N PRO A 90 2.70 -0.14 16.68
CA PRO A 90 3.62 0.95 16.38
C PRO A 90 5.03 0.72 16.94
#